data_AF-A0A1I0CFT6-F1
#
_entry.id   AF-A0A1I0CFT6-F1
#
_cell.length_a   1.000
_cell.length_b   1.000
_cell.length_c   1.000
_cell.angle_alpha   90.00
_cell.angle_beta   90.00
_cell.angle_gamma   90.00
#
_symmetry.space_group_name_H-M   'P 1'
#
loop_
_entity.id
_entity.type
_entity.pdbx_description
1 polymer ?
#
loop_
_entity_poly.entity_id
_entity_poly.type
_entity_poly.pdbx_seq_one_letter_code
_entity_poly.pdbx_strand_id
1 'polypeptide(L)' 'MKNILDIFGRKYDNFGVVKTSGILNKPGDRLEARVTDSNRKVLKVSTDNGNSKYSATQYPNGTVVETKVTKKK' A
#
# COMPACT_ATOMS: atom_id res chain seq x y z
N MET A 1 22.30 37.43 -16.61
CA MET A 1 20.97 37.57 -15.97
C MET A 1 20.21 36.28 -16.24
N LYS A 2 19.86 35.50 -15.21
CA LYS A 2 19.18 34.20 -15.39
C LYS A 2 17.69 34.46 -15.67
N ASN A 3 17.15 33.87 -16.74
CA ASN A 3 15.76 34.09 -17.12
C ASN A 3 14.82 33.28 -16.19
N ILE A 4 13.55 33.67 -16.11
CA ILE A 4 12.57 32.96 -15.26
C ILE A 4 12.29 31.54 -15.80
N LEU A 5 12.50 31.33 -17.10
CA LEU A 5 12.41 30.02 -17.74
C LEU A 5 13.52 29.05 -17.28
N ASP A 6 14.68 29.51 -16.85
CA ASP A 6 15.79 28.69 -16.32
C ASP A 6 15.48 28.24 -14.89
N ILE A 7 14.63 28.99 -14.19
CA ILE A 7 14.14 28.66 -12.84
C ILE A 7 13.06 27.57 -12.92
N PHE A 8 12.21 27.58 -13.96
CA PHE A 8 11.10 26.64 -14.14
C PHE A 8 11.33 25.56 -15.23
N GLY A 9 12.41 25.65 -15.99
CA GLY A 9 12.66 24.86 -17.21
C GLY A 9 13.48 23.60 -17.02
N ARG A 10 13.79 23.18 -15.80
CA ARG A 10 14.36 21.85 -15.56
C ARG A 10 13.24 20.83 -15.37
N LYS A 11 12.72 20.33 -16.50
CA LYS A 11 11.96 19.08 -16.51
C LYS A 11 12.92 17.89 -16.44
N TYR A 12 13.03 17.37 -15.22
CA TYR A 12 13.09 15.95 -14.85
C TYR A 12 13.92 14.99 -15.72
N ASP A 13 15.03 14.57 -15.13
CA ASP A 13 15.58 13.25 -15.31
C ASP A 13 16.39 12.89 -14.05
N ASN A 14 16.02 11.76 -13.44
CA ASN A 14 16.60 11.15 -12.24
C ASN A 14 16.00 11.55 -10.88
N PHE A 15 14.72 11.92 -10.81
CA PHE A 15 13.92 11.44 -9.65
C PHE A 15 13.52 10.00 -9.97
N GLY A 16 14.51 9.10 -9.95
CA GLY A 16 14.25 7.68 -9.87
C GLY A 16 13.49 7.51 -8.56
N VAL A 17 12.16 7.51 -8.64
CA VAL A 17 11.33 6.90 -7.60
C VAL A 17 11.91 5.51 -7.51
N VAL A 18 12.74 5.29 -6.49
CA VAL A 18 13.25 3.98 -6.16
C VAL A 18 11.98 3.13 -6.11
N LYS A 19 11.83 2.22 -7.08
CA LYS A 19 10.78 1.21 -7.05
C LYS A 19 11.13 0.32 -5.87
N THR A 20 10.87 0.81 -4.66
CA THR A 20 10.68 -0.07 -3.53
C THR A 20 9.45 -0.87 -3.92
N SER A 21 9.63 -2.18 -4.11
CA SER A 21 8.50 -3.09 -4.31
C SER A 21 7.67 -3.05 -3.03
N GLY A 22 6.80 -2.06 -2.92
CA GLY A 22 5.92 -1.85 -1.79
C GLY A 22 4.83 -2.91 -1.77
N ILE A 23 4.02 -2.93 -0.72
CA ILE A 23 2.87 -3.84 -0.65
C ILE A 23 1.78 -3.46 -1.68
N LEU A 24 1.74 -2.19 -2.08
CA LEU A 24 0.82 -1.65 -3.09
C LEU A 24 1.62 -1.18 -4.31
N ASN A 25 1.42 -1.83 -5.45
CA ASN A 25 2.25 -1.58 -6.64
C ASN A 25 1.44 -1.16 -7.86
N LYS A 26 0.12 -1.40 -7.86
CA LYS A 26 -0.77 -1.12 -8.99
C LYS A 26 -1.90 -0.19 -8.56
N PRO A 27 -2.38 0.71 -9.45
CA PRO A 27 -3.62 1.44 -9.21
C PRO A 27 -4.77 0.48 -8.87
N GLY A 28 -5.55 0.83 -7.84
CA GLY A 28 -6.63 0.00 -7.33
C GLY A 28 -6.22 -0.99 -6.23
N ASP A 29 -4.92 -1.19 -5.99
CA ASP A 29 -4.45 -1.86 -4.77
C ASP A 29 -4.84 -1.02 -3.54
N ARG A 30 -5.19 -1.67 -2.44
CA ARG A 30 -5.62 -1.02 -1.19
C ARG A 30 -4.98 -1.67 0.03
N LEU A 31 -4.54 -0.84 0.99
CA LEU A 31 -4.14 -1.24 2.34
C LEU A 31 -4.99 -0.46 3.34
N GLU A 32 -5.57 -1.16 4.30
CA GLU A 32 -6.28 -0.58 5.43
C GLU A 32 -5.70 -1.17 6.72
N ALA A 33 -5.31 -0.29 7.64
CA ALA A 33 -4.82 -0.66 8.96
C ALA A 33 -5.63 0.12 10.01
N ARG A 34 -6.10 -0.58 11.05
CA ARG A 34 -6.85 0.05 12.14
C ARG A 34 -6.66 -0.70 13.45
N VAL A 35 -6.81 0.04 14.55
CA VAL A 35 -7.04 -0.51 15.88
C VAL A 35 -8.49 -0.27 16.24
N THR A 36 -9.21 -1.32 16.65
CA THR A 36 -10.63 -1.21 17.05
C THR A 36 -10.74 -0.84 18.53
N ASP A 37 -11.90 -0.36 18.97
CA ASP A 37 -12.19 -0.06 20.39
C ASP A 37 -11.97 -1.24 21.33
N SER A 38 -12.12 -2.48 20.85
CA SER A 38 -11.80 -3.70 21.60
C SER A 38 -10.31 -4.10 21.55
N ASN A 39 -9.39 -3.18 21.26
CA ASN A 39 -7.94 -3.40 21.12
C ASN A 39 -7.50 -4.48 20.12
N ARG A 40 -8.31 -4.78 19.10
CA ARG A 40 -7.89 -5.65 17.99
C ARG A 40 -7.09 -4.83 16.98
N LYS A 41 -5.96 -5.35 16.52
CA LYS A 41 -5.18 -4.77 15.42
C LYS A 41 -5.55 -5.47 14.14
N VAL A 42 -6.07 -4.73 13.16
CA VAL A 42 -6.58 -5.29 11.90
C VAL A 42 -5.79 -4.69 10.75
N LEU A 43 -5.24 -5.57 9.90
CA LEU A 43 -4.64 -5.23 8.63
C LEU A 43 -5.44 -5.91 7.51
N LYS A 44 -5.74 -5.17 6.45
CA LYS A 44 -6.33 -5.69 5.22
C LYS A 44 -5.57 -5.18 4.02
N VAL A 45 -5.30 -6.06 3.07
CA VAL A 45 -4.64 -5.78 1.81
C VAL A 45 -5.47 -6.40 0.69
N SER A 46 -5.70 -5.64 -0.37
CA SER A 46 -6.38 -6.09 -1.58
C SER A 46 -5.53 -5.68 -2.78
N THR A 47 -5.09 -6.65 -3.56
CA THR A 47 -4.28 -6.46 -4.76
C THR A 47 -4.91 -7.15 -5.97
N ASP A 48 -4.34 -6.90 -7.15
CA ASP A 48 -4.76 -7.53 -8.41
C ASP A 48 -6.24 -7.29 -8.74
N ASN A 49 -6.69 -6.05 -8.54
CA ASN A 49 -8.09 -5.64 -8.70
C ASN A 49 -9.07 -6.47 -7.84
N GLY A 50 -8.64 -6.84 -6.62
CA GLY A 50 -9.45 -7.60 -5.66
C GLY A 50 -9.47 -9.12 -5.88
N ASN A 51 -8.65 -9.65 -6.80
CA ASN A 51 -8.47 -11.08 -6.98
C ASN A 51 -7.57 -11.71 -5.90
N SER A 52 -6.69 -10.91 -5.32
CA SER A 52 -5.81 -11.28 -4.22
C SER A 52 -6.20 -10.46 -3.00
N LYS A 53 -6.57 -11.11 -1.90
CA LYS A 53 -6.87 -10.45 -0.63
C LYS A 53 -6.13 -11.14 0.51
N TYR A 54 -5.60 -10.35 1.42
CA TYR A 54 -5.02 -10.82 2.66
C TYR A 54 -5.54 -9.97 3.81
N SER A 55 -5.82 -10.61 4.94
CA SER A 55 -6.13 -9.89 6.17
C SER A 55 -5.54 -10.61 7.37
N ALA A 56 -5.05 -9.84 8.33
CA ALA A 56 -4.61 -10.32 9.62
C ALA A 56 -5.33 -9.53 10.71
N THR A 57 -5.83 -10.25 11.71
CA THR A 57 -6.40 -9.65 12.93
C THR A 57 -5.69 -10.21 14.14
N GLN A 58 -4.98 -9.35 14.87
CA GLN A 58 -4.41 -9.68 16.18
C GLN A 58 -5.42 -9.28 17.27
N TYR A 59 -5.78 -10.23 18.12
CA TYR A 59 -6.63 -10.05 19.27
C TYR A 59 -5.81 -9.60 20.49
N PRO A 60 -6.44 -8.97 21.51
CA PRO A 60 -5.74 -8.52 22.72
C PRO A 60 -4.99 -9.64 23.47
N ASN A 61 -5.50 -10.87 23.40
CA ASN A 61 -4.86 -12.05 23.99
C ASN A 61 -3.64 -12.55 23.18
N GLY A 62 -3.23 -11.84 22.13
CA GLY A 62 -2.11 -12.18 21.27
C GLY A 62 -2.44 -13.13 20.12
N THR A 63 -3.64 -13.75 20.09
CA THR A 63 -4.05 -14.63 18.99
C THR A 63 -4.10 -13.85 17.67
N VAL A 64 -3.56 -14.43 16.59
CA VAL A 64 -3.60 -13.86 15.25
C VAL A 64 -4.45 -14.77 14.35
N VAL A 65 -5.46 -14.18 13.72
CA VAL A 65 -6.25 -14.84 12.68
C VAL A 65 -5.89 -14.24 11.34
N GLU A 66 -5.46 -15.09 10.42
CA GLU A 66 -5.08 -14.71 9.06
C GLU A 66 -6.08 -15.27 8.06
N THR A 67 -6.32 -14.54 6.98
CA THR A 67 -7.14 -14.99 5.87
C THR A 67 -6.47 -14.57 4.57
N LYS A 68 -6.29 -15.54 3.66
CA LYS A 68 -5.77 -15.31 2.32
C LYS A 68 -6.78 -15.82 1.30
N VAL A 69 -7.14 -14.97 0.35
CA VAL A 69 -8.05 -15.30 -0.75
C VAL A 69 -7.33 -15.06 -2.06
N THR A 70 -7.40 -16.02 -2.97
CA THR A 70 -6.84 -15.92 -4.32
C THR A 70 -7.84 -16.54 -5.29
N LYS A 71 -8.35 -15.74 -6.23
CA LYS A 71 -9.21 -16.24 -7.31
C LYS A 71 -8.32 -16.85 -8.39
N LYS A 72 -8.45 -18.15 -8.63
CA LYS A 72 -7.88 -18.81 -9.81
C LYS A 72 -8.78 -18.49 -11.01
N LYS A 73 -8.17 -18.06 -12.11
CA LYS A 73 -8.83 -17.92 -13.41
C LYS A 73 -8.75 -19.23 -14.17
#